data_AF-A0A423KNI7-F1
#
_entry.id   AF-A0A423KNI7-F1
#
_cell.length_a   1.000
_cell.length_b   1.000
_cell.length_c   1.000
_cell.angle_alpha   90.00
_cell.angle_beta   90.00
_cell.angle_gamma   90.00
#
_symmetry.space_group_name_H-M   'P 1'
#
loop_
_entity.id
_entity.type
_entity.pdbx_description
1 polymer ?
#
loop_
_entity_poly.entity_id
_entity_poly.type
_entity_poly.pdbx_seq_one_letter_code
_entity_poly.pdbx_strand_id
1 'polypeptide(L)' 'MQARFRVIDTTTLDDGSKQYRVVDLVEGGSASKHGVFKVRTEADAVCSTLNAEHPRQLAVRASQNSY' A
#
# COMPACT_ATOMS: atom_id res chain seq x y z
N MET A 1 -15.51 -3.05 4.69
CA MET A 1 -14.53 -2.73 3.63
C MET A 1 -13.16 -3.10 4.17
N GLN A 2 -12.47 -4.10 3.61
CA GLN A 2 -11.09 -4.39 3.99
C GLN A 2 -10.16 -3.48 3.21
N ALA A 3 -9.29 -2.75 3.92
CA ALA A 3 -8.23 -1.97 3.32
C ALA A 3 -7.16 -2.93 2.78
N ARG A 4 -6.86 -2.82 1.48
CA ARG A 4 -5.86 -3.65 0.81
C ARG A 4 -4.45 -3.13 1.04
N PHE A 5 -4.30 -1.81 1.11
CA PHE A 5 -3.02 -1.16 1.36
C PHE A 5 -2.91 -0.73 2.83
N ARG A 6 -1.71 -0.84 3.39
CA ARG A 6 -1.40 -0.38 4.75
C ARG A 6 -0.06 0.34 4.82
N VAL A 7 -0.01 1.37 5.66
CA VAL A 7 1.26 2.01 6.04
C VAL A 7 1.92 1.22 7.16
N ILE A 8 3.19 0.86 7.00
CA ILE A 8 4.04 0.27 8.03
C ILE A 8 5.21 1.20 8.36
N ASP A 9 5.66 1.17 9.61
CA ASP A 9 6.91 1.81 10.03
C ASP A 9 8.06 0.85 9.75
N THR A 10 9.06 1.32 9.02
CA THR A 10 10.32 0.62 8.77
C THR A 10 11.44 1.49 9.29
N THR A 11 12.26 0.96 10.19
CA THR A 11 13.46 1.65 10.64
C THR A 11 14.63 1.13 9.83
N THR A 12 15.34 2.02 9.12
CA THR A 12 16.55 1.64 8.40
C THR A 12 17.62 1.31 9.42
N LEU A 13 18.17 0.09 9.37
CA LEU A 13 19.23 -0.31 10.32
C LEU A 13 20.55 0.45 10.09
N ASP A 14 20.76 0.97 8.88
CA ASP A 14 21.98 1.69 8.47
C ASP A 14 22.05 3.11 9.05
N ASP A 15 20.96 3.86 8.94
CA ASP A 15 20.91 5.28 9.32
C ASP A 15 20.05 5.52 10.59
N GLY A 16 19.40 4.48 11.12
CA GLY A 16 18.46 4.57 12.24
C GLY A 16 17.20 5.37 11.93
N SER A 17 17.05 5.88 10.71
CA SER A 17 15.92 6.71 10.29
C SER A 17 14.65 5.89 10.12
N LYS A 18 13.56 6.44 10.67
CA LYS A 18 12.21 5.95 10.45
C LYS A 18 11.76 6.29 9.04
N GLN A 19 11.23 5.29 8.37
CA GLN A 19 10.66 5.38 7.04
C GLN A 19 9.31 4.70 7.03
N TYR A 20 8.33 5.32 6.41
CA TYR A 20 6.98 4.80 6.25
C TYR A 20 6.85 4.16 4.88
N ARG A 21 6.31 2.95 4.82
CA ARG A 21 6.13 2.22 3.56
C ARG A 21 4.68 1.80 3.40
N VAL A 22 4.17 1.91 2.18
CA VAL A 22 2.83 1.44 1.83
C VAL A 22 2.94 0.03 1.26
N VAL A 23 2.36 -0.95 1.95
CA VAL A 23 2.40 -2.36 1.59
C VAL A 23 1.04 -2.85 1.12
N ASP A 24 1.06 -3.75 0.14
CA ASP A 24 -0.12 -4.46 -0.35
C ASP A 24 -0.32 -5.75 0.44
N LEU A 25 -1.45 -5.86 1.16
CA LEU A 25 -1.74 -7.01 2.02
C LEU A 25 -2.25 -8.24 1.24
N VAL A 26 -2.61 -8.08 -0.03
CA VAL A 26 -3.31 -9.12 -0.82
C VAL A 26 -2.36 -9.87 -1.76
N GLU A 27 -1.53 -9.16 -2.53
CA GLU A 27 -0.56 -9.78 -3.44
C GLU A 27 0.78 -10.10 -2.77
N GLY A 28 0.97 -9.79 -1.48
CA GLY A 28 2.22 -10.08 -0.79
C GLY A 28 3.44 -9.47 -1.50
N GLY A 29 3.23 -8.36 -2.21
CA GLY A 29 4.26 -7.72 -3.03
C GLY A 29 5.27 -6.98 -2.17
N SER A 30 6.53 -6.98 -2.62
CA SER A 30 7.66 -6.30 -1.96
C SER A 30 7.24 -4.97 -1.34
N ALA A 31 7.55 -4.80 -0.05
CA ALA A 31 7.07 -3.73 0.82
C ALA A 31 7.34 -2.29 0.34
N SER A 32 8.02 -2.11 -0.78
CA SER A 32 8.40 -0.81 -1.34
C SER A 32 7.81 -0.55 -2.75
N LYS A 33 6.89 -1.38 -3.25
CA LYS A 33 6.28 -1.18 -4.59
C LYS A 33 5.61 0.18 -4.75
N HIS A 34 5.12 0.76 -3.67
CA HIS A 34 4.41 2.05 -3.65
C HIS A 34 5.26 3.21 -3.11
N GLY A 35 6.57 2.99 -2.97
CA GLY A 35 7.51 3.98 -2.47
C GLY A 35 7.80 3.87 -0.97
N VAL A 36 8.85 4.57 -0.56
CA VAL A 36 9.31 4.71 0.82
C VAL A 36 9.30 6.19 1.15
N PHE A 37 8.62 6.56 2.23
CA PHE A 37 8.38 7.94 2.63
C PHE A 37 9.08 8.23 3.95
N LYS A 38 9.60 9.44 4.12
CA LYS A 38 10.16 9.88 5.41
C LYS A 38 9.08 10.43 6.35
N VAL A 39 7.94 10.85 5.80
CA VAL A 39 6.83 11.45 6.54
C VAL A 39 5.62 10.52 6.52
N ARG A 40 5.03 10.25 7.70
CA ARG A 40 3.85 9.39 7.83
C ARG A 40 2.66 9.90 7.03
N THR A 41 2.45 11.21 7.04
CA THR A 41 1.33 11.87 6.36
C THR A 41 1.36 11.63 4.85
N GLU A 42 2.54 11.64 4.22
CA GLU A 42 2.67 11.35 2.78
C GLU A 42 2.33 9.89 2.49
N ALA A 43 2.84 8.96 3.30
CA ALA A 43 2.51 7.55 3.17
C ALA A 43 1.00 7.28 3.37
N ASP A 44 0.38 8.00 4.30
CA ASP A 44 -1.06 7.88 4.58
C ASP A 44 -1.92 8.41 3.43
N ALA A 45 -1.54 9.55 2.83
CA ALA A 45 -2.22 10.09 1.65
C ALA A 45 -2.17 9.11 0.46
N VAL A 46 -1.01 8.50 0.22
CA VAL A 46 -0.85 7.48 -0.83
C VAL A 46 -1.64 6.22 -0.50
N CYS A 47 -1.57 5.73 0.74
CA CYS A 47 -2.33 4.57 1.21
C CYS A 47 -3.85 4.80 1.08
N SER A 48 -4.34 5.99 1.42
CA SER A 48 -5.75 6.37 1.30
C SER A 48 -6.18 6.40 -0.16
N THR A 49 -5.38 7.01 -1.04
CA THR A 49 -5.62 7.05 -2.50
C THR A 49 -5.73 5.65 -3.08
N LEU A 50 -4.73 4.80 -2.80
CA LEU A 50 -4.70 3.42 -3.27
C LEU A 50 -5.90 2.62 -2.76
N ASN A 51 -6.26 2.77 -1.48
CA ASN A 51 -7.45 2.13 -0.92
C ASN A 51 -8.77 2.67 -1.48
N ALA A 52 -8.84 3.93 -1.92
CA ALA A 52 -10.02 4.54 -2.55
C ALA A 52 -10.19 4.14 -4.02
N GLU A 53 -9.08 3.85 -4.71
CA GLU A 53 -9.06 3.30 -6.06
C GLU A 53 -9.35 1.79 -6.07
N HIS A 54 -8.92 1.07 -5.04
CA HIS A 54 -9.04 -0.38 -4.99
C HIS A 54 -10.45 -0.99 -5.04
N PRO A 55 -11.49 -0.43 -4.39
CA PRO A 55 -12.86 -0.96 -4.55
C PRO A 55 -13.34 -0.92 -6.01
N ARG A 56 -12.76 -0.06 -6.85
CA ARG A 56 -13.12 0.05 -8.29
C ARG A 56 -12.41 -1.01 -9.14
N GLN A 57 -11.17 -1.38 -8.80
CA GLN A 57 -10.42 -2.39 -9.55
C GLN A 57 -10.88 -3.83 -9.24
N LEU A 58 -11.30 -4.12 -8.01
CA LEU A 58 -11.88 -5.43 -7.66
C LEU A 58 -13.17 -5.71 -8.42
N ALA A 59 -14.03 -4.69 -8.61
CA ALA A 59 -15.24 -4.81 -9.42
C ALA A 59 -14.92 -5.10 -10.89
N VAL A 60 -13.90 -4.44 -11.47
CA VAL A 60 -13.45 -4.69 -12.85
C VAL A 60 -12.86 -6.11 -13.03
N ARG A 61 -12.11 -6.61 -12.05
CA ARG A 61 -11.47 -7.94 -12.14
C ARG A 61 -12.42 -9.10 -11.87
N ALA A 62 -13.41 -8.92 -10.99
CA ALA A 62 -14.44 -9.92 -10.75
C ALA A 62 -15.34 -10.18 -11.98
N SER A 63 -15.44 -9.21 -12.89
CA SER A 63 -16.20 -9.34 -14.14
C SER A 63 -15.40 -9.97 -15.30
N GLN A 64 -14.11 -10.27 -15.13
CA GLN A 64 -13.25 -10.83 -16.20
C GLN A 64 -12.81 -12.28 -15.97
N ASN A 65 -13.19 -12.91 -14.85
CA ASN A 65 -12.78 -14.28 -14.51
C ASN A 65 -13.91 -15.31 -14.59
N SER A 66 -14.73 -15.21 -15.65
CA SER A 66 -15.69 -16.23 -16.04
C SER A 66 -15.35 -16.76 -17.43
N TYR A 67 -14.50 -17.78 -17.49
CA TYR A 67 -14.36 -18.71 -18.61
C TYR A 67 -14.04 -20.09 -18.08
#